data_AF-A0A2T4LRX0-F1
#
_entry.id   AF-A0A2T4LRX0-F1
#
_cell.length_a   1.000
_cell.length_b   1.000
_cell.length_c   1.000
_cell.angle_alpha   90.00
_cell.angle_beta   90.00
_cell.angle_gamma   90.00
#
_symmetry.space_group_name_H-M   'P 1'
#
loop_
_entity.id
_entity.type
_entity.pdbx_description
1 polymer ?
#
loop_
_entity_poly.entity_id
_entity_poly.type
_entity_poly.pdbx_seq_one_letter_code
_entity_poly.pdbx_strand_id
1 'polypeptide(L)'
;MSNFKVKLDRARQAVNEIQDCNSKDFQEAEQLIVELKQAIRNDLMPQTEQEDKRLKDIASKLNTHIKTGFENFHTPQDISHYLESAFQRGKKDKTYGRALILIEENEMIEQVKVHFDDRAQNAKLINNILEKLIELSVEIMPTEYTEILKIEKAYFEKTFAN
;
A
#
# COMPACT_ATOMS: atom_id res chain seq x y z
N MET A 1 12.94 6.25 -19.74
CA MET A 1 11.53 6.66 -19.52
C MET A 1 10.49 5.83 -20.29
N SER A 2 10.77 5.22 -21.46
CA SER A 2 9.71 4.50 -22.23
C SER A 2 9.25 3.17 -21.62
N ASN A 3 10.09 2.45 -20.87
CA ASN A 3 9.75 1.10 -20.37
C ASN A 3 8.81 1.12 -19.15
N PHE A 4 8.95 2.10 -18.25
CA PHE A 4 8.12 2.18 -17.05
C PHE A 4 6.66 2.50 -17.38
N LYS A 5 6.42 3.50 -18.25
CA LYS A 5 5.07 3.87 -18.67
C LYS A 5 4.34 2.69 -19.33
N VAL A 6 5.04 1.93 -20.18
CA VAL A 6 4.50 0.71 -20.80
C VAL A 6 4.12 -0.33 -19.75
N LYS A 7 4.95 -0.55 -18.71
CA LYS A 7 4.61 -1.47 -17.61
C LYS A 7 3.42 -0.98 -16.78
N LEU A 8 3.32 0.32 -16.51
CA LEU A 8 2.19 0.92 -15.80
C LEU A 8 0.88 0.74 -16.58
N ASP A 9 0.90 1.01 -17.89
CA ASP A 9 -0.24 0.83 -18.77
C ASP A 9 -0.66 -0.66 -18.84
N ARG A 10 0.30 -1.59 -18.86
CA ARG A 10 0.04 -3.03 -18.79
C ARG A 10 -0.61 -3.46 -17.48
N ALA A 11 -0.13 -2.96 -16.33
CA ALA A 11 -0.74 -3.26 -15.04
C ALA A 11 -2.18 -2.75 -14.97
N ARG A 12 -2.42 -1.53 -15.49
CA ARG A 12 -3.77 -0.96 -15.59
C ARG A 12 -4.69 -1.79 -16.50
N GLN A 13 -4.20 -2.23 -17.66
CA GLN A 13 -4.95 -3.13 -18.54
C GLN A 13 -5.25 -4.46 -17.87
N ALA A 14 -4.24 -5.11 -17.27
CA ALA A 14 -4.42 -6.38 -16.57
C ALA A 14 -5.52 -6.28 -15.50
N VAL A 15 -5.49 -5.25 -14.65
CA VAL A 15 -6.54 -5.02 -13.64
C VAL A 15 -7.91 -4.80 -14.28
N ASN A 16 -8.01 -4.01 -15.35
CA ASN A 16 -9.28 -3.74 -16.01
C ASN A 16 -9.88 -4.99 -16.66
N GLU A 17 -9.03 -5.86 -17.21
CA GLU A 17 -9.39 -7.08 -17.94
C GLU A 17 -9.64 -8.29 -17.03
N ILE A 18 -9.35 -8.21 -15.72
CA ILE A 18 -9.76 -9.24 -14.75
C ILE A 18 -11.27 -9.51 -14.92
N GLN A 19 -11.58 -10.74 -15.36
CA GLN A 19 -12.92 -11.31 -15.43
C GLN A 19 -13.14 -12.25 -14.25
N ASP A 20 -14.39 -12.33 -13.80
CA ASP A 20 -14.79 -13.08 -12.61
C ASP A 20 -14.30 -14.55 -12.69
N CYS A 21 -13.64 -15.00 -11.61
CA CYS A 21 -13.17 -16.36 -11.34
C CYS A 21 -11.83 -16.84 -11.97
N ASN A 22 -11.06 -16.05 -12.75
CA ASN A 22 -9.74 -16.52 -13.22
C ASN A 22 -8.61 -16.16 -12.24
N SER A 23 -8.22 -17.12 -11.39
CA SER A 23 -7.16 -16.94 -10.39
C SER A 23 -5.80 -16.54 -10.98
N LYS A 24 -5.52 -16.90 -12.25
CA LYS A 24 -4.25 -16.57 -12.90
C LYS A 24 -4.16 -15.09 -13.24
N ASP A 25 -5.26 -14.49 -13.72
CA ASP A 25 -5.29 -13.07 -14.10
C ASP A 25 -5.11 -12.19 -12.85
N PHE A 26 -5.69 -12.59 -11.72
CA PHE A 26 -5.48 -11.92 -10.43
C PHE A 26 -4.01 -11.98 -9.97
N GLN A 27 -3.35 -13.14 -10.09
CA GLN A 27 -1.95 -13.30 -9.70
C GLN A 27 -1.01 -12.50 -10.60
N GLU A 28 -1.23 -12.51 -11.91
CA GLU A 28 -0.41 -11.75 -12.86
C GLU A 28 -0.56 -10.24 -12.64
N ALA A 29 -1.78 -9.75 -12.41
CA ALA A 29 -2.02 -8.34 -12.12
C ALA A 29 -1.34 -7.90 -10.81
N GLU A 30 -1.49 -8.68 -9.73
CA GLU A 30 -0.86 -8.40 -8.44
C GLU A 30 0.66 -8.36 -8.55
N GLN A 31 1.25 -9.35 -9.23
CA GLN A 31 2.69 -9.43 -9.44
C GLN A 31 3.22 -8.20 -10.19
N LEU A 32 2.53 -7.75 -11.25
CA LEU A 32 2.90 -6.54 -11.98
C LEU A 32 2.87 -5.29 -11.10
N ILE A 33 1.87 -5.17 -10.22
CA ILE A 33 1.74 -4.05 -9.27
C ILE A 33 2.91 -4.08 -8.29
N VAL A 34 3.22 -5.24 -7.70
CA VAL A 34 4.33 -5.40 -6.75
C VAL A 34 5.67 -5.05 -7.40
N GLU A 35 5.92 -5.53 -8.62
CA GLU A 35 7.16 -5.22 -9.36
C GLU A 35 7.32 -3.73 -9.65
N LEU A 36 6.23 -3.05 -10.03
CA LEU A 36 6.23 -1.61 -10.27
C LEU A 36 6.52 -0.82 -8.99
N LYS A 37 5.90 -1.19 -7.86
CA LYS A 37 6.18 -0.58 -6.56
C LYS A 37 7.63 -0.77 -6.16
N GLN A 38 8.14 -2.00 -6.29
CA GLN A 38 9.50 -2.33 -5.88
C GLN A 38 10.55 -1.60 -6.72
N ALA A 39 10.33 -1.44 -8.03
CA ALA A 39 11.21 -0.67 -8.90
C ALA A 39 11.37 0.79 -8.40
N ILE A 40 10.26 1.47 -8.10
CA ILE A 40 10.31 2.84 -7.57
C ILE A 40 10.92 2.87 -6.17
N ARG A 41 10.53 1.95 -5.29
CA ARG A 41 11.03 1.94 -3.90
C ARG A 41 12.55 1.77 -3.86
N ASN A 42 13.11 0.89 -4.68
CA ASN A 42 14.56 0.67 -4.75
C ASN A 42 15.31 1.96 -5.10
N ASP A 43 14.78 2.76 -6.03
CA ASP A 43 15.37 4.05 -6.41
C ASP A 43 15.23 5.12 -5.30
N LEU A 44 14.25 4.95 -4.41
CA LEU A 44 13.96 5.87 -3.31
C LEU A 44 14.53 5.43 -1.96
N MET A 45 15.17 4.26 -1.89
CA MET A 45 15.82 3.80 -0.65
C MET A 45 16.99 4.72 -0.28
N PRO A 46 17.26 4.89 1.03
CA PRO A 46 18.38 5.70 1.49
C PRO A 46 19.73 5.25 0.90
N GLN A 47 20.56 6.22 0.51
CA GLN A 47 21.88 5.97 -0.07
C GLN A 47 22.99 5.95 0.98
N THR A 48 22.68 6.35 2.22
CA THR A 48 23.61 6.39 3.34
C THR A 48 23.12 5.50 4.47
N GLU A 49 24.07 4.88 5.19
CA GLU A 49 23.77 4.02 6.34
C GLU A 49 23.02 4.76 7.45
N GLN A 50 23.36 6.04 7.68
CA GLN A 50 22.70 6.85 8.70
C GLN A 50 21.21 7.08 8.38
N GLU A 51 20.90 7.41 7.13
CA GLU A 51 19.51 7.60 6.70
C GLU A 51 18.74 6.28 6.67
N ASP A 52 19.38 5.20 6.24
CA ASP A 52 18.80 3.84 6.27
C ASP A 52 18.43 3.42 7.70
N LYS A 53 19.37 3.58 8.65
CA LYS A 53 19.12 3.27 10.06
C LYS A 53 17.99 4.13 10.63
N ARG A 54 17.99 5.43 10.34
CA ARG A 54 16.92 6.33 10.79
C ARG A 54 15.56 5.93 10.23
N LEU A 55 15.49 5.56 8.94
CA LEU A 55 14.25 5.13 8.30
C LEU A 55 13.73 3.82 8.92
N LYS A 56 14.62 2.85 9.14
CA LYS A 56 14.31 1.56 9.78
C LYS A 56 13.87 1.71 11.24
N ASP A 57 14.50 2.60 12.01
CA ASP A 57 14.09 2.88 13.39
C ASP A 57 12.68 3.46 13.47
N ILE A 58 12.29 4.28 12.49
CA ILE A 58 10.94 4.84 12.41
C ILE A 58 9.95 3.75 11.96
N ALA A 59 10.31 2.97 10.94
CA ALA A 59 9.53 1.83 10.45
C ALA A 59 9.25 0.81 11.56
N SER A 60 10.24 0.43 12.37
CA SER A 60 10.05 -0.46 13.52
C SER A 60 8.97 0.02 14.50
N LYS A 61 8.92 1.33 14.77
CA LYS A 61 7.89 1.94 15.62
C LYS A 61 6.52 1.97 14.93
N LEU A 62 6.51 2.24 13.62
CA LEU A 62 5.31 2.18 12.79
C LEU A 62 4.73 0.76 12.76
N ASN A 63 5.55 -0.26 12.49
CA ASN A 63 5.14 -1.67 12.51
C ASN A 63 4.50 -2.03 13.86
N THR A 64 5.15 -1.66 14.97
CA THR A 64 4.60 -1.87 16.32
C THR A 64 3.23 -1.21 16.48
N HIS A 65 3.09 0.03 16.03
CA HIS A 65 1.81 0.75 16.07
C HIS A 65 0.77 0.06 15.19
N ILE A 66 1.10 -0.30 13.96
CA ILE A 66 0.22 -1.00 13.01
C ILE A 66 -0.28 -2.31 13.62
N LYS A 67 0.61 -3.15 14.13
CA LYS A 67 0.26 -4.41 14.81
C LYS A 67 -0.69 -4.20 15.98
N THR A 68 -0.41 -3.19 16.81
CA THR A 68 -1.30 -2.82 17.94
C THR A 68 -2.71 -2.48 17.43
N GLY A 69 -2.83 -1.85 16.26
CA GLY A 69 -4.10 -1.57 15.60
C GLY A 69 -4.85 -2.83 15.21
N PHE A 70 -4.20 -3.76 14.54
CA PHE A 70 -4.82 -5.04 14.14
C PHE A 70 -5.12 -5.96 15.33
N GLU A 71 -4.33 -5.91 16.41
CA GLU A 71 -4.52 -6.79 17.57
C GLU A 71 -5.65 -6.34 18.50
N ASN A 72 -5.84 -5.02 18.68
CA ASN A 72 -6.73 -4.49 19.72
C ASN A 72 -8.08 -3.97 19.20
N PHE A 73 -8.27 -3.89 17.89
CA PHE A 73 -9.50 -3.40 17.28
C PHE A 73 -10.10 -4.46 16.37
N HIS A 74 -11.43 -4.55 16.37
CA HIS A 74 -12.15 -5.66 15.74
C HIS A 74 -13.13 -5.21 14.65
N THR A 75 -13.07 -3.93 14.25
CA THR A 75 -13.84 -3.42 13.13
C THR A 75 -12.95 -2.64 12.17
N PRO A 76 -13.24 -2.62 10.86
CA PRO A 76 -12.50 -1.81 9.90
C PRO A 76 -12.41 -0.33 10.30
N GLN A 77 -13.47 0.21 10.87
CA GLN A 77 -13.55 1.61 11.30
C GLN A 77 -12.63 1.90 12.47
N ASP A 78 -12.59 1.04 13.47
CA ASP A 78 -11.76 1.24 14.66
C ASP A 78 -10.28 1.14 14.32
N ILE A 79 -9.90 0.15 13.49
CA ILE A 79 -8.54 0.03 12.97
C ILE A 79 -8.16 1.28 12.16
N SER A 80 -9.02 1.70 11.22
CA SER A 80 -8.77 2.89 10.41
C SER A 80 -8.62 4.15 11.28
N HIS A 81 -9.49 4.33 12.28
CA HIS A 81 -9.46 5.46 13.19
C HIS A 81 -8.17 5.50 14.00
N TYR A 82 -7.73 4.35 14.51
CA TYR A 82 -6.48 4.24 15.26
C TYR A 82 -5.25 4.57 14.40
N LEU A 83 -5.20 4.04 13.17
CA LEU A 83 -4.09 4.27 12.24
C LEU A 83 -4.05 5.69 11.65
N GLU A 84 -5.15 6.45 11.71
CA GLU A 84 -5.22 7.83 11.20
C GLU A 84 -4.09 8.70 11.76
N SER A 85 -3.72 8.50 13.03
CA SER A 85 -2.65 9.25 13.67
C SER A 85 -1.29 9.08 12.97
N ALA A 86 -0.99 7.88 12.46
CA ALA A 86 0.22 7.59 11.71
C ALA A 86 0.21 8.30 10.35
N PHE A 87 -0.90 8.27 9.62
CA PHE A 87 -1.04 8.96 8.33
C PHE A 87 -0.95 10.49 8.48
N GLN A 88 -1.63 11.07 9.46
CA GLN A 88 -1.58 12.51 9.74
C GLN A 88 -0.17 12.96 10.13
N ARG A 89 0.57 12.13 10.88
CA ARG A 89 1.98 12.39 11.16
C ARG A 89 2.83 12.29 9.89
N GLY A 90 2.58 11.30 9.04
CA GLY A 90 3.31 11.12 7.77
C GLY A 90 3.23 12.32 6.84
N LYS A 91 2.08 13.02 6.82
CA LYS A 91 1.90 14.27 6.06
C LYS A 91 2.76 15.43 6.59
N LYS A 92 2.98 15.47 7.91
CA LYS A 92 3.76 16.53 8.57
C LYS A 92 5.26 16.27 8.60
N ASP A 93 5.65 15.00 8.77
CA ASP A 93 7.04 14.55 8.85
C ASP A 93 7.34 13.64 7.65
N LYS A 94 8.01 14.19 6.64
CA LYS A 94 8.32 13.47 5.40
C LYS A 94 9.14 12.21 5.62
N THR A 95 10.05 12.18 6.61
CA THR A 95 10.83 10.97 6.90
C THR A 95 9.93 9.90 7.49
N TYR A 96 9.00 10.29 8.36
CA TYR A 96 7.99 9.39 8.91
C TYR A 96 7.04 8.86 7.83
N GLY A 97 6.51 9.73 6.97
CA GLY A 97 5.66 9.32 5.86
C GLY A 97 6.38 8.40 4.87
N ARG A 98 7.66 8.67 4.57
CA ARG A 98 8.49 7.79 3.74
C ARG A 98 8.69 6.42 4.38
N ALA A 99 8.88 6.33 5.69
CA ALA A 99 8.98 5.03 6.37
C ALA A 99 7.67 4.24 6.24
N LEU A 100 6.52 4.90 6.38
CA LEU A 100 5.20 4.28 6.19
C LEU A 100 5.03 3.72 4.78
N ILE A 101 5.35 4.50 3.74
CA ILE A 101 5.16 4.08 2.33
C ILE A 101 6.24 3.09 1.86
N LEU A 102 7.52 3.37 2.11
CA LEU A 102 8.61 2.60 1.53
C LEU A 102 8.80 1.23 2.20
N ILE A 103 8.49 1.13 3.49
CA ILE A 103 8.77 -0.07 4.29
C ILE A 103 7.47 -0.77 4.70
N GLU A 104 6.57 -0.05 5.38
CA GLU A 104 5.45 -0.68 6.10
C GLU A 104 4.21 -0.95 5.23
N GLU A 105 4.05 -0.24 4.11
CA GLU A 105 2.86 -0.32 3.25
C GLU A 105 2.52 -1.75 2.83
N ASN A 106 3.51 -2.51 2.32
CA ASN A 106 3.25 -3.86 1.84
C ASN A 106 2.85 -4.79 2.98
N GLU A 107 3.55 -4.74 4.12
CA GLU A 107 3.23 -5.60 5.26
C GLU A 107 1.82 -5.28 5.79
N MET A 108 1.46 -3.99 5.85
CA MET A 108 0.12 -3.55 6.22
C MET A 108 -0.94 -4.06 5.24
N ILE A 109 -0.70 -3.97 3.92
CA ILE A 109 -1.64 -4.48 2.90
C ILE A 109 -1.82 -6.01 3.04
N GLU A 110 -0.74 -6.78 3.19
CA GLU A 110 -0.83 -8.23 3.38
C GLU A 110 -1.61 -8.60 4.64
N GLN A 111 -1.42 -7.87 5.75
CA GLN A 111 -2.20 -8.10 6.97
C GLN A 111 -3.70 -7.88 6.73
N VAL A 112 -4.08 -6.80 6.02
CA VAL A 112 -5.50 -6.48 5.77
C VAL A 112 -6.21 -7.55 4.95
N LYS A 113 -5.53 -8.14 3.95
CA LYS A 113 -6.15 -9.11 3.03
C LYS A 113 -6.83 -10.28 3.74
N VAL A 114 -6.28 -10.69 4.89
CA VAL A 114 -6.66 -11.91 5.61
C VAL A 114 -7.08 -11.63 7.06
N HIS A 115 -7.27 -10.37 7.44
CA HIS A 115 -7.48 -10.01 8.85
C HIS A 115 -8.84 -10.45 9.38
N PHE A 116 -9.91 -10.16 8.64
CA PHE A 116 -11.28 -10.57 8.99
C PHE A 116 -11.68 -11.82 8.20
N ASP A 117 -12.48 -12.68 8.82
CA ASP A 117 -13.14 -13.79 8.10
C ASP A 117 -14.18 -13.26 7.09
N ASP A 118 -14.72 -12.07 7.35
CA ASP A 118 -15.65 -11.37 6.48
C ASP A 118 -14.92 -10.59 5.38
N ARG A 119 -15.03 -11.09 4.15
CA ARG A 119 -14.46 -10.48 2.94
C ARG A 119 -14.88 -9.01 2.77
N ALA A 120 -16.11 -8.65 3.13
CA ALA A 120 -16.59 -7.26 3.02
C ALA A 120 -15.89 -6.33 4.02
N GLN A 121 -15.49 -6.84 5.18
CA GLN A 121 -14.72 -6.08 6.17
C GLN A 121 -13.29 -5.85 5.70
N ASN A 122 -12.63 -6.86 5.13
CA ASN A 122 -11.31 -6.71 4.50
C ASN A 122 -11.36 -5.70 3.35
N ALA A 123 -12.38 -5.78 2.49
CA ALA A 123 -12.62 -4.84 1.40
C ALA A 123 -12.75 -3.39 1.89
N LYS A 124 -13.49 -3.18 3.00
CA LYS A 124 -13.66 -1.87 3.59
C LYS A 124 -12.35 -1.31 4.15
N LEU A 125 -11.62 -2.14 4.90
CA LEU A 125 -10.38 -1.72 5.53
C LEU A 125 -9.29 -1.40 4.49
N ILE A 126 -9.15 -2.25 3.47
CA ILE A 126 -8.11 -2.05 2.45
C ILE A 126 -8.37 -0.79 1.63
N ASN A 127 -9.63 -0.50 1.30
CA ASN A 127 -10.00 0.71 0.59
C ASN A 127 -9.67 1.96 1.40
N ASN A 128 -10.01 1.97 2.69
CA ASN A 128 -9.66 3.08 3.58
C ASN A 128 -8.13 3.28 3.66
N ILE A 129 -7.36 2.21 3.84
CA ILE A 129 -5.90 2.28 3.94
C ILE A 129 -5.29 2.78 2.63
N LEU A 130 -5.74 2.26 1.48
CA LEU A 130 -5.24 2.70 0.17
C LEU A 130 -5.60 4.15 -0.14
N GLU A 131 -6.77 4.63 0.24
CA GLU A 131 -7.10 6.05 0.14
C GLU A 131 -6.12 6.92 0.92
N LYS A 132 -5.80 6.54 2.16
CA LYS A 132 -4.84 7.26 3.00
C LYS A 132 -3.41 7.19 2.46
N LEU A 133 -3.00 6.04 1.91
CA LEU A 133 -1.71 5.87 1.24
C LEU A 133 -1.61 6.73 -0.02
N ILE A 134 -2.67 6.80 -0.83
CA ILE A 134 -2.74 7.67 -2.02
C ILE A 134 -2.62 9.13 -1.60
N GLU A 135 -3.40 9.59 -0.62
CA GLU A 135 -3.32 10.95 -0.09
C GLU A 135 -1.90 11.30 0.37
N LEU A 136 -1.28 10.41 1.14
CA LEU A 136 0.09 10.61 1.62
C LEU A 136 1.09 10.61 0.44
N SER A 137 0.96 9.67 -0.49
CA SER A 137 1.83 9.52 -1.66
C SER A 137 1.84 10.78 -2.52
N VAL A 138 0.69 11.44 -2.72
CA VAL A 138 0.59 12.72 -3.45
C VAL A 138 1.51 13.79 -2.85
N GLU A 139 1.70 13.79 -1.53
CA GLU A 139 2.50 14.80 -0.84
C GLU A 139 4.01 14.51 -0.83
N ILE A 140 4.40 13.23 -0.82
CA ILE A 140 5.78 12.83 -0.49
C ILE A 140 6.44 11.86 -1.48
N MET A 141 5.73 11.34 -2.47
CA MET A 141 6.24 10.36 -3.45
C MET A 141 6.15 10.89 -4.88
N PRO A 142 6.92 10.30 -5.83
CA PRO A 142 6.73 10.57 -7.25
C PRO A 142 5.31 10.23 -7.71
N THR A 143 4.81 10.96 -8.70
CA THR A 143 3.47 10.77 -9.27
C THR A 143 3.23 9.34 -9.72
N GLU A 144 4.25 8.69 -10.27
CA GLU A 144 4.22 7.30 -10.71
C GLU A 144 3.82 6.34 -9.59
N TYR A 145 4.32 6.56 -8.38
CA TYR A 145 3.99 5.72 -7.22
C TYR A 145 2.52 5.87 -6.84
N THR A 146 2.03 7.10 -6.84
CA THR A 146 0.61 7.42 -6.60
C THR A 146 -0.28 6.74 -7.63
N GLU A 147 0.11 6.72 -8.90
CA GLU A 147 -0.64 6.04 -9.96
C GLU A 147 -0.66 4.51 -9.77
N ILE A 148 0.43 3.91 -9.28
CA ILE A 148 0.44 2.48 -8.96
C ILE A 148 -0.53 2.19 -7.81
N LEU A 149 -0.56 3.00 -6.75
CA LEU A 149 -1.50 2.82 -5.63
C LEU A 149 -2.96 2.91 -6.07
N LYS A 150 -3.28 3.78 -7.04
CA LYS A 150 -4.63 3.84 -7.64
C LYS A 150 -4.98 2.56 -8.40
N ILE A 151 -4.01 1.99 -9.13
CA ILE A 151 -4.18 0.69 -9.81
C ILE A 151 -4.38 -0.43 -8.79
N GLU A 152 -3.61 -0.42 -7.70
CA GLU A 152 -3.74 -1.39 -6.60
C GLU A 152 -5.10 -1.30 -5.90
N LYS A 153 -5.62 -0.08 -5.68
CA LYS A 153 -6.98 0.10 -5.18
C LYS A 153 -8.02 -0.53 -6.11
N ALA A 154 -7.96 -0.25 -7.40
CA ALA A 154 -8.86 -0.84 -8.39
C ALA A 154 -8.74 -2.37 -8.47
N TYR A 155 -7.51 -2.90 -8.30
CA TYR A 155 -7.26 -4.34 -8.17
C TYR A 155 -8.04 -4.93 -7.00
N PHE A 156 -7.89 -4.36 -5.80
CA PHE A 156 -8.59 -4.87 -4.62
C PHE A 156 -10.11 -4.69 -4.70
N GLU A 157 -10.62 -3.62 -5.29
CA GLU A 157 -12.07 -3.46 -5.54
C GLU A 157 -12.63 -4.64 -6.35
N LYS A 158 -11.91 -5.09 -7.39
CA LYS A 158 -12.27 -6.29 -8.16
C LYS A 158 -12.04 -7.60 -7.40
N THR A 159 -10.95 -7.69 -6.65
CA THR A 159 -10.62 -8.86 -5.83
C THR A 159 -11.63 -9.07 -4.73
N PHE A 160 -12.23 -8.03 -4.16
CA PHE A 160 -13.22 -8.17 -3.09
C PHE A 160 -14.67 -8.17 -3.56
N ALA A 161 -14.94 -7.79 -4.82
CA ALA A 161 -16.28 -7.87 -5.44
C ALA A 161 -16.64 -9.28 -5.94
N ASN A 162 -15.63 -10.09 -6.25
CA ASN A 162 -15.75 -11.52 -6.55
C ASN A 162 -15.80 -12.38 -5.29
#